data_AF-A0A9X2JIG1-F1
#
_entry.id   AF-A0A9X2JIG1-F1
#
_cell.length_a   1.000
_cell.length_b   1.000
_cell.length_c   1.000
_cell.angle_alpha   90.00
_cell.angle_beta   90.00
_cell.angle_gamma   90.00
#
_symmetry.space_group_name_H-M   'P 1'
#
loop_
_entity.id
_entity.type
_entity.pdbx_description
1 polymer ?
#
loop_
_entity_poly.entity_id
_entity_poly.type
_entity_poly.pdbx_seq_one_letter_code
_entity_poly.pdbx_strand_id
1 'polypeptide(L)'
;MFFVSPARGCGFAMTTDATIRTQCPGCQAKFRVGGEHVGRRTRCPHCRAPFEVQPIARGPAAVSPIVQPEVVVAEQPPEVTHVGVNCRLCGTRMYGRLDQVGQPLKCPDCYTETTLPPPKPKTKQAVPAAMLGDQYELYEGDDQPWGVTLAASQAEMLPVHCELCGTLQYVPPEMVGSVAICPDCDHGTRVRPGKPKPAAKDLGADLEIEPPQVTAEMATPSAPPIYSRLHEFDSLSEQEKEERMSRVATNRKARPQMPRLPLLTGWGAFLASSGVVARWLGLSAWFSAAAALAVFAFNIIFTGGPYGAVAGLPLLCAAGAVAALCSACCAATAITIVTESSEGNDQMTAWPTINPIDWLGEALYIMVAGLVATAPGYLLVQVSGAPSWAVLGGMLVSGWLLYPIVQLSTLEASAPFALIMPGVLGSLGRCSGTWTTFYLVSGAMAAVMVLAVALLAWMGPYALLAASVPIVGAAGAYYRLLGRLAWRIREES
;
A
#
# COMPACT_ATOMS: atom_id res chain seq x y z
N MET A 1 36.86 -49.85 -33.50
CA MET A 1 37.45 -48.61 -32.97
C MET A 1 36.58 -48.13 -31.81
N PHE A 2 36.90 -48.58 -30.59
CA PHE A 2 36.35 -48.05 -29.35
C PHE A 2 37.56 -47.76 -28.48
N PHE A 3 37.83 -46.48 -28.23
CA PHE A 3 38.89 -46.07 -27.32
C PHE A 3 38.32 -45.95 -25.92
N VAL A 4 38.83 -46.81 -25.05
CA VAL A 4 38.74 -46.74 -23.59
C VAL A 4 39.54 -45.53 -23.12
N SER A 5 39.02 -44.78 -22.15
CA SER A 5 39.85 -43.93 -21.29
C SER A 5 39.29 -43.88 -19.86
N PRO A 6 40.18 -43.70 -18.86
CA PRO A 6 40.01 -44.29 -17.54
C PRO A 6 39.66 -43.27 -16.45
N ALA A 7 39.16 -43.81 -15.35
CA ALA A 7 38.87 -43.13 -14.10
C ALA A 7 40.11 -42.44 -13.48
N ARG A 8 39.90 -41.22 -12.98
CA ARG A 8 40.63 -40.51 -11.91
C ARG A 8 39.54 -39.68 -11.21
N GLY A 9 39.33 -39.66 -9.91
CA GLY A 9 40.22 -39.82 -8.76
C GLY A 9 39.75 -38.73 -7.78
N CYS A 10 39.17 -39.14 -6.65
CA CYS A 10 38.58 -38.25 -5.66
C CYS A 10 39.62 -37.26 -5.09
N GLY A 11 39.26 -35.98 -5.08
CA GLY A 11 39.93 -34.93 -4.30
C GLY A 11 38.90 -33.91 -3.87
N PHE A 12 38.35 -34.07 -2.66
CA PHE A 12 37.51 -33.04 -2.02
C PHE A 12 38.42 -31.89 -1.59
N ALA A 13 38.51 -30.84 -2.41
CA ALA A 13 39.03 -29.55 -1.98
C ALA A 13 37.85 -28.75 -1.40
N MET A 14 37.78 -28.64 -0.07
CA MET A 14 36.91 -27.67 0.59
C MET A 14 37.46 -26.26 0.34
N THR A 15 37.00 -25.61 -0.73
CA THR A 15 37.12 -24.15 -0.89
C THR A 15 35.95 -23.50 -0.17
N THR A 16 36.16 -23.13 1.10
CA THR A 16 35.23 -22.21 1.78
C THR A 16 35.38 -20.83 1.16
N ASP A 17 34.36 -20.40 0.43
CA ASP A 17 34.24 -19.12 -0.27
C ASP A 17 34.05 -17.96 0.72
N ALA A 18 35.01 -17.77 1.62
CA ALA A 18 34.95 -16.76 2.67
C ALA A 18 35.24 -15.37 2.09
N THR A 19 34.22 -14.63 1.67
CA THR A 19 34.38 -13.23 1.25
C THR A 19 34.64 -12.30 2.45
N ILE A 20 35.63 -11.42 2.35
CA ILE A 20 36.00 -10.45 3.38
C ILE A 20 35.66 -9.04 2.88
N ARG A 21 35.07 -8.20 3.75
CA ARG A 21 34.84 -6.78 3.46
C ARG A 21 36.10 -5.98 3.78
N THR A 22 36.60 -5.21 2.82
CA THR A 22 37.75 -4.32 2.99
C THR A 22 37.43 -2.91 2.47
N GLN A 23 38.22 -1.93 2.87
CA GLN A 23 38.08 -0.53 2.48
C GLN A 23 39.36 -0.05 1.80
N CYS A 24 39.26 0.53 0.60
CA CYS A 24 40.43 1.03 -0.11
C CYS A 24 41.00 2.28 0.58
N PRO A 25 42.32 2.34 0.88
CA PRO A 25 42.94 3.51 1.52
C PRO A 25 42.93 4.77 0.63
N GLY A 26 42.96 4.62 -0.70
CA GLY A 26 42.97 5.76 -1.63
C GLY A 26 41.62 6.47 -1.81
N CYS A 27 40.53 5.72 -2.01
CA CYS A 27 39.20 6.29 -2.32
C CYS A 27 38.11 5.99 -1.27
N GLN A 28 38.45 5.27 -0.20
CA GLN A 28 37.53 4.85 0.87
C GLN A 28 36.32 3.99 0.44
N ALA A 29 36.26 3.53 -0.82
CA ALA A 29 35.22 2.60 -1.27
C ALA A 29 35.31 1.25 -0.53
N LYS A 30 34.16 0.74 -0.09
CA LYS A 30 34.00 -0.57 0.58
C LYS A 30 33.62 -1.62 -0.45
N PHE A 31 34.32 -2.74 -0.49
CA PHE A 31 33.99 -3.86 -1.39
C PHE A 31 34.38 -5.21 -0.77
N ARG A 32 33.87 -6.29 -1.37
CA ARG A 32 34.15 -7.67 -0.94
C ARG A 32 35.26 -8.25 -1.80
N VAL A 33 36.19 -8.95 -1.17
CA VAL A 33 37.29 -9.68 -1.82
C VAL A 33 37.29 -11.11 -1.31
N GLY A 34 37.57 -12.09 -2.16
CA GLY A 34 37.70 -13.48 -1.74
C GLY A 34 38.83 -13.65 -0.70
N GLY A 35 38.67 -14.61 0.22
CA GLY A 35 39.61 -14.86 1.31
C GLY A 35 41.02 -15.22 0.84
N GLU A 36 41.15 -15.74 -0.38
CA GLU A 36 42.41 -16.04 -1.08
C GLU A 36 43.29 -14.80 -1.36
N HIS A 37 42.74 -13.60 -1.22
CA HIS A 37 43.45 -12.34 -1.44
C HIS A 37 44.00 -11.69 -0.16
N VAL A 38 43.76 -12.28 1.02
CA VAL A 38 44.34 -11.78 2.28
C VAL A 38 45.86 -11.88 2.24
N GLY A 39 46.55 -10.79 2.58
CA GLY A 39 48.01 -10.68 2.48
C GLY A 39 48.55 -10.56 1.06
N ARG A 40 47.70 -10.41 0.03
CA ARG A 40 48.11 -10.12 -1.34
C ARG A 40 47.82 -8.67 -1.71
N ARG A 41 48.64 -8.11 -2.60
CA ARG A 41 48.38 -6.82 -3.23
C ARG A 41 47.28 -6.97 -4.27
N THR A 42 46.19 -6.24 -4.10
CA THR A 42 45.08 -6.16 -5.06
C THR A 42 44.92 -4.72 -5.55
N ARG A 43 44.15 -4.51 -6.62
CA ARG A 43 43.82 -3.16 -7.10
C ARG A 43 42.38 -2.85 -6.75
N CYS A 44 42.13 -1.66 -6.25
CA CYS A 44 40.77 -1.20 -6.00
C CYS A 44 39.95 -1.15 -7.31
N PRO A 45 38.73 -1.70 -7.37
CA PRO A 45 37.89 -1.66 -8.57
C PRO A 45 37.45 -0.24 -8.95
N HIS A 46 37.42 0.70 -8.00
CA HIS A 46 37.03 2.09 -8.24
C HIS A 46 38.19 2.98 -8.70
N CYS A 47 39.29 3.03 -7.95
CA CYS A 47 40.39 3.97 -8.22
C CYS A 47 41.65 3.33 -8.81
N ARG A 48 41.67 1.99 -8.97
CA ARG A 48 42.81 1.19 -9.46
C ARG A 48 44.10 1.30 -8.64
N ALA A 49 44.10 2.00 -7.50
CA ALA A 49 45.23 2.07 -6.59
C ALA A 49 45.56 0.67 -6.03
N PRO A 50 46.84 0.25 -6.06
CA PRO A 50 47.27 -1.00 -5.43
C PRO A 50 47.28 -0.85 -3.90
N PHE A 51 46.75 -1.83 -3.18
CA PHE A 51 46.81 -1.91 -1.72
C PHE A 51 46.86 -3.37 -1.27
N GLU A 52 47.30 -3.61 -0.04
CA GLU A 52 47.40 -4.94 0.54
C GLU A 52 46.19 -5.21 1.45
N VAL A 53 45.53 -6.35 1.25
CA VAL A 53 44.36 -6.72 2.05
C VAL A 53 44.84 -7.23 3.41
N GLN A 54 44.69 -6.40 4.44
CA GLN A 54 45.10 -6.79 5.79
C GLN A 54 44.20 -7.92 6.33
N PRO A 55 44.78 -8.97 6.95
CA PRO A 55 44.00 -9.95 7.67
C PRO A 55 43.28 -9.23 8.81
N ILE A 56 41.95 -9.33 8.84
CA ILE A 56 41.19 -8.90 10.01
C ILE A 56 41.70 -9.76 11.16
N ALA A 57 42.44 -9.15 12.09
CA ALA A 57 42.87 -9.83 13.31
C ALA A 57 41.60 -10.36 13.98
N ARG A 58 41.38 -11.68 13.90
CA ARG A 58 40.36 -12.34 14.72
C ARG A 58 40.78 -12.07 16.15
N GLY A 59 40.08 -11.16 16.82
CA GLY A 59 40.25 -10.98 18.26
C GLY A 59 40.12 -12.35 18.93
N PRO A 60 40.99 -12.70 19.88
CA PRO A 60 40.96 -14.01 20.49
C PRO A 60 39.62 -14.21 21.18
N ALA A 61 38.91 -15.25 20.77
CA ALA A 61 37.76 -15.80 21.48
C ALA A 61 38.27 -16.46 22.76
N ALA A 62 38.53 -15.65 23.78
CA ALA A 62 38.79 -16.11 25.14
C ALA A 62 37.48 -16.03 25.92
N VAL A 63 36.84 -17.19 26.08
CA VAL A 63 35.83 -17.44 27.11
C VAL A 63 36.56 -17.36 28.46
N SER A 64 36.18 -16.40 29.29
CA SER A 64 36.53 -16.34 30.72
C SER A 64 35.33 -15.79 31.50
N PRO A 65 35.13 -16.25 32.75
CA PRO A 65 33.90 -16.03 33.48
C PRO A 65 33.77 -14.55 33.87
N ILE A 66 32.55 -14.04 33.70
CA ILE A 66 32.17 -12.65 33.90
C ILE A 66 32.34 -12.30 35.38
N VAL A 67 33.40 -11.56 35.70
CA VAL A 67 33.44 -10.64 36.83
C VAL A 67 33.21 -9.25 36.23
N GLN A 68 32.10 -8.63 36.61
CA GLN A 68 31.67 -7.33 36.08
C GLN A 68 32.72 -6.26 36.41
N PRO A 69 33.31 -5.58 35.42
CA PRO A 69 34.07 -4.37 35.68
C PRO A 69 33.12 -3.20 35.85
N GLU A 70 33.35 -2.44 36.92
CA GLU A 70 32.74 -1.16 37.20
C GLU A 70 32.94 -0.23 36.00
N VAL A 71 31.82 0.15 35.38
CA VAL A 71 31.78 0.96 34.16
C VAL A 71 32.22 2.38 34.52
N VAL A 72 33.47 2.71 34.22
CA VAL A 72 33.90 4.11 34.12
C VAL A 72 33.25 4.69 32.87
N VAL A 73 32.15 5.39 33.07
CA VAL A 73 31.39 6.10 32.04
C VAL A 73 32.32 7.15 31.40
N ALA A 74 32.79 6.87 30.19
CA ALA A 74 33.43 7.88 29.37
C ALA A 74 32.41 8.99 29.09
N GLU A 75 32.76 10.21 29.50
CA GLU A 75 31.96 11.42 29.35
C GLU A 75 31.63 11.62 27.85
N GLN A 76 30.40 11.29 27.46
CA GLN A 76 29.93 11.46 26.09
C GLN A 76 29.95 12.96 25.76
N PRO A 77 30.45 13.37 24.57
CA PRO A 77 30.38 14.76 24.15
C PRO A 77 28.90 15.21 24.20
N PRO A 78 28.63 16.43 24.71
CA PRO A 78 27.27 16.89 24.99
C PRO A 78 26.41 16.75 23.73
N GLU A 79 25.34 15.97 23.85
CA GLU A 79 24.39 15.73 22.78
C GLU A 79 23.79 17.07 22.33
N VAL A 80 24.09 17.49 21.10
CA VAL A 80 23.65 18.78 20.57
C VAL A 80 22.14 18.76 20.39
N THR A 81 21.43 19.32 21.37
CA THR A 81 19.97 19.40 21.37
C THR A 81 19.52 20.47 20.39
N HIS A 82 18.79 20.06 19.34
CA HIS A 82 18.23 20.98 18.35
C HIS A 82 16.81 21.40 18.79
N VAL A 83 16.49 22.68 18.70
CA VAL A 83 15.16 23.25 18.99
C VAL A 83 14.46 23.56 17.66
N GLY A 84 13.25 23.04 17.48
CA GLY A 84 12.45 23.27 16.27
C GLY A 84 11.57 24.51 16.38
N VAL A 85 11.50 25.31 15.31
CA VAL A 85 10.57 26.46 15.18
C VAL A 85 9.93 26.45 13.80
N ASN A 86 8.64 26.76 13.72
CA ASN A 86 7.96 26.92 12.43
C ASN A 86 8.08 28.37 11.96
N CYS A 87 8.40 28.58 10.68
CA CYS A 87 8.47 29.90 10.08
C CYS A 87 7.12 30.61 10.20
N ARG A 88 7.14 31.86 10.67
CA ARG A 88 5.94 32.70 10.88
C ARG A 88 5.17 33.05 9.60
N LEU A 89 5.78 32.91 8.41
CA LEU A 89 5.14 33.25 7.14
C LEU A 89 4.64 32.02 6.37
N CYS A 90 5.49 31.02 6.16
CA CYS A 90 5.16 29.84 5.33
C CYS A 90 4.93 28.55 6.10
N GLY A 91 5.18 28.52 7.42
CA GLY A 91 5.03 27.32 8.24
C GLY A 91 6.18 26.30 8.15
N THR A 92 7.20 26.53 7.33
CA THR A 92 8.37 25.65 7.22
C THR A 92 9.04 25.44 8.57
N ARG A 93 9.24 24.17 8.95
CA ARG A 93 9.91 23.79 10.19
C ARG A 93 11.43 23.92 10.05
N MET A 94 12.01 24.78 10.87
CA MET A 94 13.45 25.00 10.98
C MET A 94 13.98 24.46 12.30
N TYR A 95 15.27 24.15 12.35
CA TYR A 95 15.95 23.69 13.56
C TYR A 95 17.14 24.60 13.85
N GLY A 96 17.20 25.13 15.07
CA GLY A 96 18.35 25.87 15.57
C GLY A 96 19.01 25.14 16.73
N ARG A 97 20.26 25.48 17.01
CA ARG A 97 21.00 24.98 18.17
C ARG A 97 20.56 25.73 19.44
N LEU A 98 20.82 25.14 20.61
CA LEU A 98 20.43 25.73 21.90
C LEU A 98 21.09 27.10 22.17
N ASP A 99 22.31 27.32 21.65
CA ASP A 99 23.04 28.60 21.70
C ASP A 99 22.46 29.67 20.76
N GLN A 100 21.57 29.29 19.83
CA GLN A 100 20.86 30.19 18.94
C GLN A 100 19.48 30.60 19.46
N VAL A 101 19.09 30.19 20.67
CA VAL A 101 17.84 30.61 21.31
C VAL A 101 17.82 32.13 21.45
N GLY A 102 16.75 32.76 20.97
CA GLY A 102 16.61 34.22 20.91
C GLY A 102 17.24 34.87 19.68
N GLN A 103 17.99 34.13 18.84
CA GLN A 103 18.53 34.66 17.57
C GLN A 103 17.53 34.48 16.41
N PRO A 104 17.54 35.37 15.40
CA PRO A 104 16.75 35.21 14.19
C PRO A 104 17.31 34.11 13.27
N LEU A 105 16.50 33.11 12.94
CA LEU A 105 16.80 32.09 11.93
C LEU A 105 16.14 32.46 10.60
N LYS A 106 16.89 32.43 9.50
CA LYS A 106 16.34 32.65 8.16
C LYS A 106 15.67 31.38 7.64
N CYS A 107 14.41 31.50 7.24
CA CYS A 107 13.69 30.43 6.56
C CYS A 107 14.34 30.09 5.22
N PRO A 108 14.65 28.81 4.94
CA PRO A 108 15.22 28.42 3.64
C PRO A 108 14.24 28.63 2.48
N ASP A 109 12.94 28.61 2.74
CA ASP A 109 11.92 28.67 1.69
C ASP A 109 11.49 30.11 1.38
N CYS A 110 11.20 30.92 2.40
CA CYS A 110 10.69 32.29 2.22
C CYS A 110 11.63 33.39 2.70
N TYR A 111 12.84 33.05 3.17
CA TYR A 111 13.86 33.96 3.71
C TYR A 111 13.42 34.86 4.87
N THR A 112 12.23 34.64 5.42
CA THR A 112 11.72 35.37 6.58
C THR A 112 12.49 34.95 7.82
N GLU A 113 13.02 35.93 8.54
CA GLU A 113 13.68 35.72 9.82
C GLU A 113 12.65 35.35 10.88
N THR A 114 12.84 34.25 11.61
CA THR A 114 11.97 33.82 12.71
C THR A 114 12.83 33.58 13.94
N THR A 115 12.52 34.23 15.05
CA THR A 115 13.27 34.09 16.30
C THR A 115 13.06 32.70 16.89
N LEU A 116 14.15 32.01 17.23
CA LEU A 116 14.08 30.70 17.87
C LEU A 116 13.61 30.84 19.33
N PRO A 117 12.43 30.32 19.72
CA PRO A 117 11.96 30.42 21.10
C PRO A 117 12.81 29.54 22.03
N PRO A 118 12.92 29.90 23.33
CA PRO A 118 13.56 29.03 24.30
C PRO A 118 12.81 27.69 24.37
N PRO A 119 13.53 26.57 24.53
CA PRO A 119 12.89 25.28 24.70
C PRO A 119 11.98 25.36 25.92
N LYS A 120 10.70 24.99 25.74
CA LYS A 120 9.82 24.83 26.89
C LYS A 120 10.51 23.85 27.85
N PRO A 121 10.65 24.18 29.15
CA PRO A 121 11.21 23.23 30.09
C PRO A 121 10.42 21.94 29.94
N LYS A 122 11.11 20.82 29.67
CA LYS A 122 10.45 19.52 29.62
C LYS A 122 9.89 19.32 31.02
N THR A 123 8.60 19.60 31.20
CA THR A 123 7.85 19.09 32.35
C THR A 123 8.16 17.61 32.33
N LYS A 124 8.79 17.09 33.40
CA LYS A 124 9.06 15.67 33.53
C LYS A 124 7.73 15.01 33.25
N GLN A 125 7.58 14.40 32.07
CA GLN A 125 6.41 13.60 31.79
C GLN A 125 6.39 12.61 32.94
N ALA A 126 5.33 12.67 33.76
CA ALA A 126 5.13 11.68 34.79
C ALA A 126 5.16 10.37 34.02
N VAL A 127 6.26 9.64 34.18
CA VAL A 127 6.43 8.34 33.54
C VAL A 127 5.22 7.57 34.04
N PRO A 128 4.29 7.16 33.15
CA PRO A 128 3.09 6.47 33.60
C PRO A 128 3.56 5.29 34.46
N ALA A 129 2.90 5.03 35.59
CA ALA A 129 3.35 4.04 36.59
C ALA A 129 3.72 2.69 35.95
N ALA A 130 3.02 2.32 34.86
CA ALA A 130 3.30 1.17 34.00
C ALA A 130 4.75 1.05 33.48
N MET A 131 5.50 2.14 33.34
CA MET A 131 6.89 2.16 32.87
C MET A 131 7.93 2.21 34.00
N LEU A 132 7.50 2.40 35.25
CA LEU A 132 8.38 2.42 36.44
C LEU A 132 8.56 1.03 37.08
N GLY A 133 8.10 -0.03 36.42
CA GLY A 133 8.22 -1.40 36.93
C GLY A 133 6.99 -1.89 37.70
N ASP A 134 5.98 -1.05 37.89
CA ASP A 134 4.61 -1.51 38.16
C ASP A 134 4.05 -2.06 36.84
N GLN A 135 4.65 -3.16 36.37
CA GLN A 135 4.07 -3.96 35.31
C GLN A 135 2.66 -4.33 35.74
N TYR A 136 1.72 -4.33 34.77
CA TYR A 136 0.43 -4.97 34.94
C TYR A 136 0.66 -6.27 35.70
N GLU A 137 0.09 -6.40 36.90
CA GLU A 137 0.01 -7.68 37.58
C GLU A 137 -0.77 -8.59 36.62
N LEU A 138 -0.02 -9.35 35.82
CA LEU A 138 -0.56 -10.46 35.06
C LEU A 138 -1.01 -11.43 36.15
N TYR A 139 -2.31 -11.43 36.43
CA TYR A 139 -2.93 -12.43 37.29
C TYR A 139 -2.58 -13.81 36.70
N GLU A 140 -1.65 -14.52 37.33
CA GLU A 140 -1.34 -15.90 36.99
C GLU A 140 -2.32 -16.81 37.72
N GLY A 141 -3.26 -17.43 36.98
CA GLY A 141 -4.20 -18.43 37.50
C GLY A 141 -5.69 -18.05 37.38
N ASP A 142 -6.54 -18.90 37.96
CA ASP A 142 -8.01 -18.78 37.93
C ASP A 142 -8.55 -17.58 38.76
N ASP A 143 -7.66 -16.85 39.46
CA ASP A 143 -7.99 -15.68 40.28
C ASP A 143 -8.04 -14.38 39.47
N GLN A 144 -7.92 -14.44 38.13
CA GLN A 144 -8.10 -13.27 37.28
C GLN A 144 -9.53 -12.74 37.44
N PRO A 145 -9.73 -11.52 37.98
CA PRO A 145 -11.07 -10.97 38.09
C PRO A 145 -11.67 -10.87 36.69
N TRP A 146 -12.86 -11.43 36.53
CA TRP A 146 -13.59 -11.37 35.27
C TRP A 146 -13.63 -9.93 34.76
N GLY A 147 -13.55 -9.74 33.44
CA GLY A 147 -13.50 -8.38 32.84
C GLY A 147 -14.63 -7.46 33.29
N VAL A 148 -15.76 -8.03 33.74
CA VAL A 148 -16.91 -7.32 34.31
C VAL A 148 -16.58 -6.68 35.68
N THR A 149 -15.86 -7.37 36.56
CA THR A 149 -15.45 -6.86 37.88
C THR A 149 -14.35 -5.81 37.74
N LEU A 150 -13.41 -6.01 36.82
CA LEU A 150 -12.41 -4.98 36.47
C LEU A 150 -13.08 -3.73 35.91
N ALA A 151 -14.02 -3.88 34.98
CA ALA A 151 -14.78 -2.76 34.42
C ALA A 151 -15.62 -2.03 35.49
N ALA A 152 -16.14 -2.74 36.49
CA ALA A 152 -16.84 -2.13 37.62
C ALA A 152 -15.91 -1.38 38.58
N SER A 153 -14.63 -1.78 38.67
CA SER A 153 -13.63 -1.12 39.52
C SER A 153 -12.96 0.10 38.88
N GLN A 154 -13.02 0.23 37.54
CA GLN A 154 -12.50 1.40 36.85
C GLN A 154 -13.37 2.62 37.17
N ALA A 155 -12.74 3.72 37.59
CA ALA A 155 -13.43 4.98 37.84
C ALA A 155 -14.19 5.41 36.57
N GLU A 156 -15.49 5.72 36.72
CA GLU A 156 -16.33 6.14 35.60
C GLU A 156 -15.87 7.49 35.06
N MET A 157 -15.11 7.49 33.97
CA MET A 157 -14.64 8.73 33.35
C MET A 157 -15.69 9.29 32.37
N LEU A 158 -16.00 10.58 32.49
CA LEU A 158 -16.91 11.29 31.59
C LEU A 158 -16.16 11.81 30.36
N PRO A 159 -16.64 11.52 29.14
CA PRO A 159 -16.07 12.09 27.93
C PRO A 159 -16.48 13.56 27.77
N VAL A 160 -15.50 14.45 27.59
CA VAL A 160 -15.69 15.89 27.35
C VAL A 160 -14.98 16.25 26.06
N HIS A 161 -15.70 16.89 25.14
CA HIS A 161 -15.10 17.45 23.94
C HIS A 161 -14.75 18.92 24.19
N CYS A 162 -13.53 19.33 23.86
CA CYS A 162 -13.15 20.74 23.94
C CYS A 162 -14.03 21.59 23.00
N GLU A 163 -14.65 22.65 23.52
CA GLU A 163 -15.54 23.54 22.75
C GLU A 163 -14.79 24.34 21.66
N LEU A 164 -13.45 24.42 21.72
CA LEU A 164 -12.64 25.16 20.75
C LEU A 164 -12.04 24.27 19.65
N CYS A 165 -11.35 23.19 20.01
CA CYS A 165 -10.60 22.34 19.06
C CYS A 165 -11.23 20.96 18.82
N GLY A 166 -12.24 20.56 19.59
CA GLY A 166 -12.89 19.25 19.46
C GLY A 166 -12.14 18.07 20.09
N THR A 167 -10.95 18.29 20.70
CA THR A 167 -10.21 17.23 21.41
C THR A 167 -11.08 16.55 22.45
N LEU A 168 -11.15 15.22 22.40
CA LEU A 168 -11.82 14.38 23.39
C LEU A 168 -10.90 14.14 24.59
N GLN A 169 -11.35 14.53 25.78
CA GLN A 169 -10.68 14.27 27.05
C GLN A 169 -11.62 13.53 27.99
N TYR A 170 -11.07 12.73 28.89
CA TYR A 170 -11.81 11.97 29.89
C TYR A 170 -11.56 12.60 31.26
N VAL A 171 -12.63 12.97 31.98
CA VAL A 171 -12.54 13.61 33.30
C VAL A 171 -13.35 12.83 34.34
N PRO A 172 -12.95 12.82 35.62
CA PRO A 172 -13.72 12.16 36.66
C PRO A 172 -15.08 12.87 36.87
N PRO A 173 -16.09 12.17 37.39
CA PRO A 173 -17.46 12.68 37.47
C PRO A 173 -17.61 13.80 38.52
N GLU A 174 -16.69 13.89 39.47
CA GLU A 174 -16.55 15.01 40.42
C GLU A 174 -16.24 16.35 39.74
N MET A 175 -15.75 16.33 38.49
CA MET A 175 -15.48 17.53 37.71
C MET A 175 -16.75 18.09 37.03
N VAL A 176 -17.92 17.46 37.16
CA VAL A 176 -19.17 17.99 36.59
C VAL A 176 -19.49 19.37 37.16
N GLY A 177 -19.66 20.36 36.28
CA GLY A 177 -19.87 21.76 36.65
C GLY A 177 -18.57 22.57 36.78
N SER A 178 -17.42 21.92 36.89
CA SER A 178 -16.10 22.56 36.85
C SER A 178 -15.61 22.79 35.40
N VAL A 179 -14.47 23.47 35.25
CA VAL A 179 -13.85 23.77 33.94
C VAL A 179 -12.65 22.86 33.74
N ALA A 180 -12.71 21.98 32.75
CA ALA A 180 -11.61 21.12 32.34
C ALA A 180 -10.74 21.84 31.29
N ILE A 181 -9.44 21.95 31.53
CA ILE A 181 -8.49 22.61 30.62
C ILE A 181 -8.04 21.61 29.57
N CYS A 182 -8.30 21.94 28.30
CA CYS A 182 -7.88 21.10 27.17
C CYS A 182 -6.34 21.06 27.05
N PRO A 183 -5.71 19.88 26.99
CA PRO A 183 -4.25 19.76 26.90
C PRO A 183 -3.66 20.25 25.56
N ASP A 184 -4.47 20.34 24.50
CA ASP A 184 -3.99 20.69 23.16
C ASP A 184 -4.05 22.19 22.87
N CYS A 185 -5.03 22.91 23.45
CA CYS A 185 -5.28 24.33 23.15
C CYS A 185 -5.43 25.23 24.38
N ASP A 186 -5.26 24.68 25.58
CA ASP A 186 -5.41 25.36 26.88
C ASP A 186 -6.79 26.02 27.12
N HIS A 187 -7.78 25.75 26.27
CA HIS A 187 -9.13 26.27 26.42
C HIS A 187 -9.88 25.53 27.54
N GLY A 188 -10.49 26.29 28.45
CA GLY A 188 -11.30 25.76 29.54
C GLY A 188 -12.72 25.42 29.08
N THR A 189 -13.08 24.13 29.07
CA THR A 189 -14.43 23.66 28.73
C THR A 189 -15.19 23.25 29.98
N ARG A 190 -16.41 23.77 30.16
CA ARG A 190 -17.26 23.40 31.30
C ARG A 190 -17.78 21.98 31.14
N VAL A 191 -17.48 21.11 32.10
CA VAL A 191 -17.90 19.70 32.09
C VAL A 191 -19.40 19.62 32.32
N ARG A 192 -20.13 19.09 31.34
CA ARG A 192 -21.59 18.87 31.45
C ARG A 192 -21.87 17.50 32.03
N PRO A 193 -22.95 17.32 32.82
CA PRO A 193 -23.35 16.00 33.28
C PRO A 193 -23.59 15.08 32.08
N GLY A 194 -23.00 13.89 32.10
CA GLY A 194 -23.23 12.88 31.08
C GLY A 194 -24.72 12.51 31.02
N LYS A 195 -25.22 12.15 29.84
CA LYS A 195 -26.53 11.52 29.75
C LYS A 195 -26.45 10.22 30.57
N PRO A 196 -27.40 9.94 31.48
CA PRO A 196 -27.39 8.72 32.26
C PRO A 196 -27.28 7.54 31.30
N LYS A 197 -26.22 6.72 31.46
CA LYS A 197 -26.04 5.52 30.66
C LYS A 197 -27.32 4.69 30.87
N PRO A 198 -28.03 4.28 29.81
CA PRO A 198 -29.19 3.41 29.97
C PRO A 198 -28.74 2.21 30.79
N ALA A 199 -29.42 1.95 31.91
CA ALA A 199 -29.10 0.86 32.81
C ALA A 199 -28.85 -0.38 31.94
N ALA A 200 -27.65 -0.95 32.04
CA ALA A 200 -27.31 -2.15 31.31
C ALA A 200 -28.43 -3.14 31.61
N LYS A 201 -29.19 -3.52 30.56
CA LYS A 201 -30.17 -4.58 30.72
C LYS A 201 -29.40 -5.76 31.27
N ASP A 202 -29.81 -6.23 32.44
CA ASP A 202 -29.34 -7.45 33.03
C ASP A 202 -29.63 -8.57 32.03
N LEU A 203 -28.64 -8.85 31.17
CA LEU A 203 -28.64 -9.97 30.26
C LEU A 203 -28.40 -11.15 31.19
N GLY A 204 -29.50 -11.68 31.72
CA GLY A 204 -29.49 -12.71 32.75
C GLY A 204 -28.49 -13.81 32.46
N ALA A 205 -27.94 -14.37 33.53
CA ALA A 205 -26.86 -15.35 33.58
C ALA A 205 -27.08 -16.67 32.79
N ASP A 206 -28.15 -16.77 31.99
CA ASP A 206 -28.55 -17.97 31.26
C ASP A 206 -28.32 -17.85 29.74
N LEU A 207 -27.38 -16.99 29.30
CA LEU A 207 -26.81 -17.15 27.97
C LEU A 207 -25.81 -18.32 28.01
N GLU A 208 -26.37 -19.53 27.97
CA GLU A 208 -25.65 -20.75 27.60
C GLU A 208 -25.09 -20.51 26.20
N ILE A 209 -23.83 -20.08 26.13
CA ILE A 209 -23.08 -19.99 24.88
C ILE A 209 -22.86 -21.44 24.47
N GLU A 210 -23.76 -21.96 23.63
CA GLU A 210 -23.54 -23.22 22.93
C GLU A 210 -22.20 -23.07 22.20
N PRO A 211 -21.15 -23.83 22.58
CA PRO A 211 -19.85 -23.67 21.96
C PRO A 211 -20.04 -23.93 20.46
N PRO A 212 -19.64 -23.00 19.58
CA PRO A 212 -19.81 -23.19 18.16
C PRO A 212 -19.18 -24.54 17.80
N GLN A 213 -19.98 -25.45 17.25
CA GLN A 213 -19.48 -26.73 16.74
C GLN A 213 -18.62 -26.42 15.51
N VAL A 214 -17.36 -26.08 15.74
CA VAL A 214 -16.36 -25.91 14.70
C VAL A 214 -16.05 -27.29 14.16
N THR A 215 -16.74 -27.69 13.10
CA THR A 215 -16.37 -28.88 12.35
C THR A 215 -14.97 -28.66 11.77
N ALA A 216 -14.09 -29.65 11.93
CA ALA A 216 -12.68 -29.57 11.55
C ALA A 216 -12.44 -29.22 10.07
N GLU A 217 -13.46 -29.32 9.22
CA GLU A 217 -13.41 -29.00 7.79
C GLU A 217 -13.60 -27.50 7.47
N MET A 218 -14.16 -26.69 8.39
CA MET A 218 -14.38 -25.25 8.14
C MET A 218 -13.22 -24.36 8.63
N ALA A 219 -12.15 -24.94 9.18
CA ALA A 219 -11.08 -24.22 9.87
C ALA A 219 -9.77 -24.05 9.07
N THR A 220 -9.85 -23.93 7.75
CA THR A 220 -8.71 -23.38 6.96
C THR A 220 -9.12 -22.05 6.34
N PRO A 221 -8.99 -20.93 7.07
CA PRO A 221 -9.14 -19.61 6.47
C PRO A 221 -8.12 -19.44 5.34
N SER A 222 -8.60 -19.22 4.12
CA SER A 222 -7.76 -19.15 2.90
C SER A 222 -6.78 -17.97 2.87
N ALA A 223 -6.94 -17.02 3.79
CA ALA A 223 -5.95 -16.02 4.11
C ALA A 223 -5.94 -15.87 5.64
N PRO A 224 -4.76 -15.89 6.28
CA PRO A 224 -4.71 -15.79 7.72
C PRO A 224 -5.11 -14.33 8.08
N PRO A 225 -5.96 -14.12 9.10
CA PRO A 225 -6.54 -12.81 9.43
C PRO A 225 -5.43 -11.77 9.66
N ILE A 226 -5.67 -10.47 9.49
CA ILE A 226 -4.63 -9.43 9.64
C ILE A 226 -3.87 -9.55 10.98
N TYR A 227 -4.54 -10.00 12.05
CA TYR A 227 -3.94 -10.33 13.34
C TYR A 227 -2.88 -11.45 13.29
N SER A 228 -3.02 -12.41 12.38
CA SER A 228 -2.03 -13.47 12.16
C SER A 228 -0.71 -12.93 11.60
N ARG A 229 -0.71 -11.87 10.77
CA ARG A 229 0.53 -11.25 10.29
C ARG A 229 1.24 -10.50 11.40
N LEU A 230 0.48 -9.90 12.32
CA LEU A 230 1.03 -9.33 13.55
C LEU A 230 1.61 -10.43 14.43
N HIS A 231 0.90 -11.54 14.61
CA HIS A 231 1.38 -12.67 15.41
C HIS A 231 2.59 -13.38 14.78
N GLU A 232 2.64 -13.47 13.45
CA GLU A 232 3.78 -13.98 12.69
C GLU A 232 4.96 -13.00 12.79
N PHE A 233 4.70 -11.69 12.77
CA PHE A 233 5.74 -10.70 12.97
C PHE A 233 6.27 -10.72 14.41
N ASP A 234 5.39 -10.86 15.41
CA ASP A 234 5.73 -10.93 16.82
C ASP A 234 6.46 -12.22 17.20
N SER A 235 6.18 -13.32 16.48
CA SER A 235 6.85 -14.60 16.67
C SER A 235 8.23 -14.69 16.01
N LEU A 236 8.59 -13.73 15.13
CA LEU A 236 9.95 -13.64 14.62
C LEU A 236 10.93 -13.28 15.74
N SER A 237 12.16 -13.77 15.63
CA SER A 237 13.24 -13.31 16.51
C SER A 237 13.48 -11.81 16.33
N GLU A 238 13.93 -11.11 17.37
CA GLU A 238 14.22 -9.67 17.30
C GLU A 238 15.19 -9.33 16.16
N GLN A 239 16.15 -10.21 15.87
CA GLN A 239 17.06 -10.07 14.74
C GLN A 239 16.34 -10.16 13.38
N GLU A 240 15.39 -11.08 13.22
CA GLU A 240 14.56 -11.19 12.02
C GLU A 240 13.60 -10.01 11.87
N LYS A 241 13.02 -9.52 12.98
CA LYS A 241 12.20 -8.29 13.00
C LYS A 241 13.02 -7.09 12.54
N GLU A 242 14.23 -6.92 13.07
CA GLU A 242 15.13 -5.84 12.69
C GLU A 242 15.63 -6.00 11.24
N GLU A 243 15.85 -7.23 10.78
CA GLU A 243 16.17 -7.49 9.37
C GLU A 243 14.97 -7.18 8.44
N ARG A 244 13.75 -7.58 8.79
CA ARG A 244 12.53 -7.25 8.04
C ARG A 244 12.28 -5.74 8.03
N MET A 245 12.40 -5.07 9.18
CA MET A 245 12.26 -3.62 9.29
C MET A 245 13.36 -2.86 8.55
N SER A 246 14.61 -3.33 8.64
CA SER A 246 15.72 -2.71 7.90
C SER A 246 15.61 -2.96 6.40
N ARG A 247 15.11 -4.12 5.94
CA ARG A 247 14.74 -4.35 4.53
C ARG A 247 13.63 -3.41 4.08
N VAL A 248 12.60 -3.18 4.90
CA VAL A 248 11.54 -2.20 4.59
C VAL A 248 12.09 -0.76 4.55
N ALA A 249 12.94 -0.39 5.50
CA ALA A 249 13.55 0.94 5.60
C ALA A 249 14.57 1.20 4.46
N THR A 250 15.35 0.20 4.09
CA THR A 250 16.27 0.27 2.94
C THR A 250 15.52 0.26 1.61
N ASN A 251 14.41 -0.49 1.49
CA ASN A 251 13.52 -0.40 0.33
C ASN A 251 12.87 0.97 0.18
N ARG A 252 12.60 1.68 1.28
CA ARG A 252 12.09 3.06 1.20
C ARG A 252 13.09 4.01 0.52
N LYS A 253 14.40 3.77 0.68
CA LYS A 253 15.47 4.49 -0.04
C LYS A 253 15.72 3.95 -1.46
N ALA A 254 15.22 2.76 -1.78
CA ALA A 254 15.31 2.13 -3.10
C ALA A 254 14.10 2.43 -4.00
N ARG A 255 13.14 3.27 -3.56
CA ARG A 255 12.04 3.68 -4.43
C ARG A 255 12.61 4.29 -5.71
N PRO A 256 12.17 3.82 -6.89
CA PRO A 256 12.65 4.35 -8.14
C PRO A 256 12.42 5.87 -8.16
N GLN A 257 13.41 6.64 -8.61
CA GLN A 257 13.23 8.07 -8.77
C GLN A 257 12.23 8.33 -9.88
N MET A 258 11.31 9.27 -9.64
CA MET A 258 10.28 9.58 -10.61
C MET A 258 10.89 10.19 -11.89
N PRO A 259 10.63 9.60 -13.08
CA PRO A 259 11.08 10.17 -14.33
C PRO A 259 10.33 11.49 -14.61
N ARG A 260 10.94 12.37 -15.41
CA ARG A 260 10.35 13.68 -15.76
C ARG A 260 8.98 13.57 -16.45
N LEU A 261 8.77 12.50 -17.22
CA LEU A 261 7.53 12.22 -17.96
C LEU A 261 7.01 10.82 -17.59
N PRO A 262 6.39 10.65 -16.40
CA PRO A 262 6.03 9.33 -15.88
C PRO A 262 4.95 8.61 -16.68
N LEU A 263 4.13 9.35 -17.44
CA LEU A 263 3.07 8.77 -18.27
C LEU A 263 3.58 8.19 -19.60
N LEU A 264 4.74 8.64 -20.09
CA LEU A 264 5.28 8.26 -21.40
C LEU A 264 6.51 7.35 -21.30
N THR A 265 7.07 7.17 -20.11
CA THR A 265 8.29 6.37 -19.89
C THR A 265 7.96 4.99 -19.30
N GLY A 266 8.89 4.05 -19.43
CA GLY A 266 8.77 2.72 -18.81
C GLY A 266 7.82 1.74 -19.50
N TRP A 267 7.25 2.06 -20.68
CA TRP A 267 6.34 1.16 -21.40
C TRP A 267 7.01 -0.11 -21.92
N GLY A 268 8.22 0.01 -22.47
CA GLY A 268 8.98 -1.14 -22.96
C GLY A 268 9.32 -2.13 -21.85
N ALA A 269 9.76 -1.63 -20.69
CA ALA A 269 10.06 -2.46 -19.53
C ALA A 269 8.82 -3.18 -18.98
N PHE A 270 7.66 -2.50 -19.01
CA PHE A 270 6.39 -3.09 -18.60
C PHE A 270 5.92 -4.20 -19.53
N LEU A 271 5.89 -3.95 -20.84
CA LEU A 271 5.49 -4.97 -21.82
C LEU A 271 6.47 -6.14 -21.85
N ALA A 272 7.75 -5.90 -21.58
CA ALA A 272 8.77 -6.95 -21.45
C ALA A 272 8.73 -7.69 -20.10
N SER A 273 7.96 -7.21 -19.11
CA SER A 273 7.92 -7.84 -17.80
C SER A 273 7.22 -9.20 -17.85
N SER A 274 7.76 -10.15 -17.08
CA SER A 274 7.30 -11.53 -17.08
C SER A 274 5.83 -11.61 -16.69
N GLY A 275 5.02 -12.16 -17.59
CA GLY A 275 3.60 -12.42 -17.34
C GLY A 275 2.64 -11.36 -17.86
N VAL A 276 3.08 -10.16 -18.28
CA VAL A 276 2.17 -9.15 -18.86
C VAL A 276 1.59 -9.65 -20.17
N VAL A 277 2.45 -10.06 -21.11
CA VAL A 277 2.01 -10.58 -22.42
C VAL A 277 1.17 -11.84 -22.25
N ALA A 278 1.58 -12.74 -21.35
CA ALA A 278 0.84 -13.98 -21.10
C ALA A 278 -0.56 -13.72 -20.56
N ARG A 279 -0.72 -12.79 -19.59
CA ARG A 279 -2.04 -12.41 -19.06
C ARG A 279 -2.87 -11.61 -20.05
N TRP A 280 -2.25 -10.72 -20.81
CA TRP A 280 -2.94 -10.01 -21.88
C TRP A 280 -3.55 -11.01 -22.87
N LEU A 281 -2.73 -11.88 -23.46
CA LEU A 281 -3.22 -12.87 -24.42
C LEU A 281 -4.19 -13.88 -23.78
N GLY A 282 -3.93 -14.31 -22.55
CA GLY A 282 -4.79 -15.24 -21.82
C GLY A 282 -6.18 -14.67 -21.53
N LEU A 283 -6.25 -13.45 -20.99
CA LEU A 283 -7.52 -12.75 -20.73
C LEU A 283 -8.25 -12.44 -22.03
N SER A 284 -7.54 -12.03 -23.09
CA SER A 284 -8.16 -11.80 -24.40
C SER A 284 -8.76 -13.07 -24.97
N ALA A 285 -8.04 -14.19 -24.95
CA ALA A 285 -8.55 -15.48 -25.39
C ALA A 285 -9.78 -15.91 -24.56
N TRP A 286 -9.76 -15.66 -23.26
CA TRP A 286 -10.88 -15.97 -22.37
C TRP A 286 -12.12 -15.11 -22.69
N PHE A 287 -11.96 -13.80 -22.87
CA PHE A 287 -13.06 -12.92 -23.30
C PHE A 287 -13.57 -13.28 -24.70
N SER A 288 -12.69 -13.62 -25.64
CA SER A 288 -13.11 -14.11 -26.97
C SER A 288 -13.92 -15.39 -26.88
N ALA A 289 -13.52 -16.34 -26.03
CA ALA A 289 -14.25 -17.59 -25.84
C ALA A 289 -15.63 -17.34 -25.22
N ALA A 290 -15.73 -16.48 -24.21
CA ALA A 290 -17.00 -16.09 -23.60
C ALA A 290 -17.91 -15.38 -24.61
N ALA A 291 -17.37 -14.46 -25.41
CA ALA A 291 -18.10 -13.77 -26.47
C ALA A 291 -18.57 -14.73 -27.58
N ALA A 292 -17.71 -15.67 -28.00
CA ALA A 292 -18.06 -16.68 -28.99
C ALA A 292 -19.19 -17.58 -28.50
N LEU A 293 -19.14 -18.00 -27.23
CA LEU A 293 -20.21 -18.78 -26.60
C LEU A 293 -21.52 -18.00 -26.54
N ALA A 294 -21.47 -16.70 -26.21
CA ALA A 294 -22.65 -15.84 -26.20
C ALA A 294 -23.25 -15.65 -27.60
N VAL A 295 -22.42 -15.41 -28.62
CA VAL A 295 -22.85 -15.31 -30.03
C VAL A 295 -23.46 -16.62 -30.50
N PHE A 296 -22.87 -17.76 -30.16
CA PHE A 296 -23.41 -19.07 -30.49
C PHE A 296 -24.76 -19.32 -29.81
N ALA A 297 -24.86 -19.03 -28.51
CA ALA A 297 -26.10 -19.12 -27.75
C ALA A 297 -27.20 -18.25 -28.36
N PHE A 298 -26.88 -17.00 -28.71
CA PHE A 298 -27.80 -16.08 -29.36
C PHE A 298 -28.28 -16.63 -30.71
N ASN A 299 -27.37 -17.14 -31.55
CA ASN A 299 -27.76 -17.76 -32.81
C ASN A 299 -28.73 -18.93 -32.60
N ILE A 300 -28.51 -19.80 -31.61
CA ILE A 300 -29.44 -20.90 -31.28
C ILE A 300 -30.82 -20.36 -30.87
N ILE A 301 -30.87 -19.33 -30.03
CA ILE A 301 -32.14 -18.74 -29.56
C ILE A 301 -32.96 -18.23 -30.75
N PHE A 302 -32.34 -17.49 -31.68
CA PHE A 302 -33.05 -16.80 -32.74
C PHE A 302 -33.27 -17.64 -34.01
N THR A 303 -32.42 -18.64 -34.27
CA THR A 303 -32.50 -19.47 -35.49
C THR A 303 -32.96 -20.91 -35.24
N GLY A 304 -32.93 -21.39 -33.99
CA GLY A 304 -33.22 -22.78 -33.61
C GLY A 304 -34.70 -23.19 -33.57
N GLY A 305 -35.61 -22.36 -34.08
CA GLY A 305 -37.05 -22.64 -34.07
C GLY A 305 -37.63 -22.75 -32.65
N PRO A 306 -38.68 -23.59 -32.43
CA PRO A 306 -39.40 -23.63 -31.15
C PRO A 306 -38.55 -24.13 -29.97
N TYR A 307 -37.48 -24.88 -30.24
CA TYR A 307 -36.58 -25.40 -29.20
C TYR A 307 -35.32 -24.55 -28.98
N GLY A 308 -35.12 -23.50 -29.79
CA GLY A 308 -33.94 -22.64 -29.73
C GLY A 308 -33.77 -21.97 -28.36
N ALA A 309 -34.85 -21.46 -27.77
CA ALA A 309 -34.79 -20.83 -26.45
C ALA A 309 -34.40 -21.81 -25.33
N VAL A 310 -34.90 -23.05 -25.39
CA VAL A 310 -34.62 -24.09 -24.37
C VAL A 310 -33.14 -24.47 -24.35
N ALA A 311 -32.52 -24.60 -25.52
CA ALA A 311 -31.10 -24.91 -25.62
C ALA A 311 -30.20 -23.67 -25.42
N GLY A 312 -30.61 -22.52 -25.96
CA GLY A 312 -29.78 -21.33 -26.02
C GLY A 312 -29.71 -20.52 -24.72
N LEU A 313 -30.78 -20.47 -23.91
CA LEU A 313 -30.78 -19.72 -22.64
C LEU A 313 -29.75 -20.25 -21.62
N PRO A 314 -29.65 -21.57 -21.34
CA PRO A 314 -28.63 -22.10 -20.45
C PRO A 314 -27.20 -21.81 -20.94
N LEU A 315 -26.96 -21.90 -22.25
CA LEU A 315 -25.68 -21.55 -22.89
C LEU A 315 -25.34 -20.06 -22.70
N LEU A 316 -26.33 -19.17 -22.82
CA LEU A 316 -26.16 -17.74 -22.60
C LEU A 316 -25.84 -17.44 -21.11
N CYS A 317 -26.52 -18.11 -20.17
CA CYS A 317 -26.21 -18.01 -18.74
C CYS A 317 -24.78 -18.50 -18.45
N ALA A 318 -24.37 -19.61 -19.04
CA ALA A 318 -23.00 -20.12 -18.91
C ALA A 318 -21.98 -19.12 -19.48
N ALA A 319 -22.23 -18.54 -20.65
CA ALA A 319 -21.38 -17.48 -21.22
C ALA A 319 -21.29 -16.26 -20.30
N GLY A 320 -22.40 -15.84 -19.69
CA GLY A 320 -22.45 -14.75 -18.72
C GLY A 320 -21.62 -15.04 -17.47
N ALA A 321 -21.73 -16.25 -16.90
CA ALA A 321 -20.94 -16.66 -15.73
C ALA A 321 -19.43 -16.69 -16.04
N VAL A 322 -19.05 -17.22 -17.20
CA VAL A 322 -17.66 -17.23 -17.68
C VAL A 322 -17.14 -15.80 -17.89
N ALA A 323 -17.95 -14.92 -18.49
CA ALA A 323 -17.59 -13.52 -18.69
C ALA A 323 -17.46 -12.76 -17.36
N ALA A 324 -18.33 -13.03 -16.38
CA ALA A 324 -18.27 -12.43 -15.05
C ALA A 324 -16.98 -12.82 -14.30
N LEU A 325 -16.62 -14.11 -14.33
CA LEU A 325 -15.37 -14.60 -13.74
C LEU A 325 -14.14 -13.99 -14.43
N CYS A 326 -14.16 -13.92 -15.77
CA CYS A 326 -13.10 -13.29 -16.55
C CYS A 326 -12.96 -11.79 -16.22
N SER A 327 -14.09 -11.10 -16.03
CA SER A 327 -14.13 -9.69 -15.62
C SER A 327 -13.56 -9.48 -14.22
N ALA A 328 -13.86 -10.37 -13.27
CA ALA A 328 -13.27 -10.34 -11.93
C ALA A 328 -11.75 -10.56 -11.97
N CYS A 329 -11.27 -11.52 -12.76
CA CYS A 329 -9.83 -11.74 -12.95
C CYS A 329 -9.15 -10.52 -13.61
N CYS A 330 -9.80 -9.91 -14.61
CA CYS A 330 -9.33 -8.69 -15.24
C CYS A 330 -9.26 -7.52 -14.25
N ALA A 331 -10.26 -7.38 -13.37
CA ALA A 331 -10.29 -6.36 -12.33
C ALA A 331 -9.15 -6.53 -11.32
N ALA A 332 -8.93 -7.74 -10.82
CA ALA A 332 -7.80 -8.04 -9.92
C ALA A 332 -6.44 -7.73 -10.58
N THR A 333 -6.30 -8.07 -11.86
CA THR A 333 -5.11 -7.76 -12.66
C THR A 333 -4.93 -6.25 -12.83
N ALA A 334 -6.02 -5.52 -13.12
CA ALA A 334 -6.02 -4.07 -13.26
C ALA A 334 -5.59 -3.36 -11.97
N ILE A 335 -6.13 -3.76 -10.81
CA ILE A 335 -5.76 -3.18 -9.51
C ILE A 335 -4.29 -3.44 -9.21
N THR A 336 -3.80 -4.65 -9.46
CA THR A 336 -2.37 -4.96 -9.31
C THR A 336 -1.51 -4.07 -10.20
N ILE A 337 -1.91 -3.85 -11.47
CA ILE A 337 -1.20 -2.95 -12.39
C ILE A 337 -1.17 -1.51 -11.86
N VAL A 338 -2.30 -1.00 -11.34
CA VAL A 338 -2.38 0.35 -10.76
C VAL A 338 -1.45 0.46 -9.55
N THR A 339 -1.54 -0.49 -8.62
CA THR A 339 -0.77 -0.47 -7.36
C THR A 339 0.73 -0.49 -7.64
N GLU A 340 1.23 -1.45 -8.43
CA GLU A 340 2.66 -1.52 -8.80
C GLU A 340 3.11 -0.27 -9.56
N SER A 341 2.29 0.24 -10.48
CA SER A 341 2.62 1.47 -11.23
C SER A 341 2.62 2.72 -10.33
N SER A 342 1.81 2.73 -9.27
CA SER A 342 1.74 3.83 -8.29
C SER A 342 2.93 3.85 -7.34
N GLU A 343 3.60 2.71 -7.15
CA GLU A 343 4.86 2.60 -6.41
C GLU A 343 6.07 2.98 -7.26
N GLY A 344 5.86 3.19 -8.56
CA GLY A 344 6.90 3.56 -9.50
C GLY A 344 7.55 2.38 -10.21
N ASN A 345 7.05 1.15 -10.00
CA ASN A 345 7.64 -0.05 -10.56
C ASN A 345 7.43 -0.12 -12.09
N ASP A 346 8.53 -0.23 -12.83
CA ASP A 346 8.50 -0.45 -14.27
C ASP A 346 8.14 -1.89 -14.66
N GLN A 347 8.46 -2.83 -13.77
CA GLN A 347 8.25 -4.26 -13.95
C GLN A 347 7.25 -4.77 -12.90
N MET A 348 6.38 -5.70 -13.30
CA MET A 348 5.43 -6.34 -12.38
C MET A 348 6.15 -7.39 -11.56
N THR A 349 6.25 -7.16 -10.25
CA THR A 349 6.95 -8.07 -9.32
C THR A 349 6.03 -9.17 -8.81
N ALA A 350 4.78 -8.82 -8.51
CA ALA A 350 3.75 -9.73 -8.06
C ALA A 350 2.52 -9.66 -8.97
N TRP A 351 1.81 -10.78 -9.02
CA TRP A 351 0.56 -10.90 -9.74
C TRP A 351 -0.51 -11.48 -8.83
N PRO A 352 -1.80 -11.22 -9.09
CA PRO A 352 -2.86 -11.74 -8.22
C PRO A 352 -2.82 -13.27 -8.20
N THR A 353 -3.02 -13.82 -7.00
CA THR A 353 -3.19 -15.25 -6.79
C THR A 353 -4.48 -15.72 -7.45
N ILE A 354 -4.55 -17.02 -7.77
CA ILE A 354 -5.75 -17.62 -8.37
C ILE A 354 -6.77 -17.89 -7.26
N ASN A 355 -7.42 -16.81 -6.81
CA ASN A 355 -8.49 -16.86 -5.82
C ASN A 355 -9.71 -16.05 -6.31
N PRO A 356 -10.74 -16.72 -6.86
CA PRO A 356 -11.94 -16.04 -7.36
C PRO A 356 -12.65 -15.17 -6.32
N ILE A 357 -12.56 -15.51 -5.03
CA ILE A 357 -13.22 -14.76 -3.95
C ILE A 357 -12.56 -13.38 -3.81
N ASP A 358 -11.22 -13.33 -3.82
CA ASP A 358 -10.48 -12.06 -3.73
C ASP A 358 -10.74 -11.19 -4.97
N TRP A 359 -10.87 -11.82 -6.15
CA TRP A 359 -11.16 -11.12 -7.40
C TRP A 359 -12.50 -10.40 -7.40
N LEU A 360 -13.51 -10.95 -6.70
CA LEU A 360 -14.82 -10.30 -6.57
C LEU A 360 -14.74 -8.99 -5.79
N GLY A 361 -13.89 -8.93 -4.75
CA GLY A 361 -13.61 -7.72 -4.01
C GLY A 361 -13.04 -6.63 -4.91
N GLU A 362 -12.02 -6.96 -5.71
CA GLU A 362 -11.40 -6.03 -6.65
C GLU A 362 -12.34 -5.63 -7.80
N ALA A 363 -13.17 -6.56 -8.26
CA ALA A 363 -14.22 -6.28 -9.24
C ALA A 363 -15.23 -5.24 -8.72
N LEU A 364 -15.56 -5.29 -7.44
CA LEU A 364 -16.49 -4.34 -6.82
C LEU A 364 -15.97 -2.90 -6.90
N TYR A 365 -14.67 -2.67 -6.66
CA TYR A 365 -14.06 -1.34 -6.79
C TYR A 365 -14.23 -0.78 -8.21
N ILE A 366 -13.84 -1.55 -9.22
CA ILE A 366 -13.90 -1.12 -10.61
C ILE A 366 -15.35 -0.95 -11.08
N MET A 367 -16.24 -1.85 -10.67
CA MET A 367 -17.66 -1.80 -11.02
C MET A 367 -18.35 -0.57 -10.43
N VAL A 368 -18.19 -0.31 -9.13
CA VAL A 368 -18.81 0.86 -8.48
C VAL A 368 -18.28 2.15 -9.08
N ALA A 369 -16.96 2.26 -9.27
CA ALA A 369 -16.35 3.43 -9.89
C ALA A 369 -16.86 3.64 -11.33
N GLY A 370 -16.99 2.57 -12.13
CA GLY A 370 -17.52 2.63 -13.48
C GLY A 370 -18.99 3.06 -13.55
N LEU A 371 -19.84 2.49 -12.69
CA LEU A 371 -21.26 2.86 -12.62
C LEU A 371 -21.45 4.33 -12.24
N VAL A 372 -20.75 4.78 -11.20
CA VAL A 372 -20.81 6.16 -10.71
C VAL A 372 -20.29 7.14 -11.77
N ALA A 373 -19.19 6.80 -12.45
CA ALA A 373 -18.60 7.66 -13.47
C ALA A 373 -19.45 7.78 -14.74
N THR A 374 -20.19 6.74 -15.12
CA THR A 374 -21.02 6.73 -16.34
C THR A 374 -22.43 7.29 -16.11
N ALA A 375 -22.94 7.27 -14.88
CA ALA A 375 -24.29 7.70 -14.54
C ALA A 375 -24.63 9.16 -14.94
N PRO A 376 -23.76 10.18 -14.72
CA PRO A 376 -24.07 11.55 -15.14
C PRO A 376 -24.27 11.68 -16.65
N GLY A 377 -23.44 11.03 -17.45
CA GLY A 377 -23.58 11.00 -18.92
C GLY A 377 -24.87 10.34 -19.38
N TYR A 378 -25.24 9.21 -18.77
CA TYR A 378 -26.53 8.56 -19.02
C TYR A 378 -27.70 9.51 -18.73
N LEU A 379 -27.74 10.09 -17.52
CA LEU A 379 -28.84 10.95 -17.07
C LEU A 379 -28.96 12.22 -17.93
N LEU A 380 -27.84 12.85 -18.28
CA LEU A 380 -27.82 14.06 -19.11
C LEU A 380 -28.43 13.80 -20.49
N VAL A 381 -28.08 12.69 -21.13
CA VAL A 381 -28.60 12.35 -22.46
C VAL A 381 -30.08 11.97 -22.37
N GLN A 382 -30.50 11.20 -21.35
CA GLN A 382 -31.91 10.83 -21.15
C GLN A 382 -32.80 12.06 -20.99
N VAL A 383 -32.38 13.04 -20.19
CA VAL A 383 -33.13 14.28 -19.96
C VAL A 383 -33.17 15.16 -21.23
N SER A 384 -32.16 15.07 -22.10
CA SER A 384 -32.11 15.86 -23.35
C SER A 384 -33.06 15.38 -24.46
N GLY A 385 -33.63 14.17 -24.35
CA GLY A 385 -34.43 13.56 -25.42
C GLY A 385 -33.63 13.15 -26.66
N ALA A 386 -32.30 13.06 -26.55
CA ALA A 386 -31.41 12.64 -27.61
C ALA A 386 -31.64 11.17 -28.01
N PRO A 387 -31.25 10.78 -29.25
CA PRO A 387 -31.43 9.41 -29.73
C PRO A 387 -30.63 8.38 -28.90
N SER A 388 -31.05 7.12 -28.94
CA SER A 388 -30.46 6.04 -28.13
C SER A 388 -28.95 5.85 -28.30
N TRP A 389 -28.40 6.07 -29.49
CA TRP A 389 -26.95 6.00 -29.71
C TRP A 389 -26.17 7.09 -28.96
N ALA A 390 -26.81 8.24 -28.72
CA ALA A 390 -26.20 9.33 -27.96
C ALA A 390 -26.05 8.95 -26.48
N VAL A 391 -26.86 8.01 -25.97
CA VAL A 391 -26.79 7.54 -24.58
C VAL A 391 -25.46 6.83 -24.34
N LEU A 392 -25.07 5.94 -25.26
CA LEU A 392 -23.77 5.27 -25.21
C LEU A 392 -22.64 6.30 -25.30
N GLY A 393 -22.74 7.27 -26.22
CA GLY A 393 -21.76 8.35 -26.33
C GLY A 393 -21.61 9.15 -25.04
N GLY A 394 -22.71 9.56 -24.42
CA GLY A 394 -22.71 10.28 -23.15
C GLY A 394 -22.11 9.48 -22.00
N MET A 395 -22.47 8.19 -21.90
CA MET A 395 -21.88 7.28 -20.92
C MET A 395 -20.37 7.12 -21.12
N LEU A 396 -19.89 6.94 -22.36
CA LEU A 396 -18.48 6.80 -22.67
C LEU A 396 -17.68 8.06 -22.35
N VAL A 397 -18.20 9.25 -22.70
CA VAL A 397 -17.55 10.54 -22.40
C VAL A 397 -17.51 10.79 -20.89
N SER A 398 -18.64 10.60 -20.20
CA SER A 398 -18.71 10.76 -18.74
C SER A 398 -17.81 9.77 -18.02
N GLY A 399 -17.83 8.50 -18.45
CA GLY A 399 -16.95 7.46 -17.93
C GLY A 399 -15.49 7.85 -18.12
N TRP A 400 -15.07 8.23 -19.32
CA TRP A 400 -13.69 8.64 -19.58
C TRP A 400 -13.25 9.83 -18.72
N LEU A 401 -14.12 10.83 -18.51
CA LEU A 401 -13.81 12.00 -17.69
C LEU A 401 -13.76 11.69 -16.18
N LEU A 402 -14.79 11.03 -15.65
CA LEU A 402 -15.00 10.89 -14.21
C LEU A 402 -14.39 9.62 -13.62
N TYR A 403 -14.25 8.55 -14.40
CA TYR A 403 -13.71 7.26 -13.93
C TYR A 403 -12.34 7.38 -13.24
N PRO A 404 -11.32 8.07 -13.77
CA PRO A 404 -10.03 8.16 -13.09
C PRO A 404 -10.14 8.86 -11.72
N ILE A 405 -11.02 9.86 -11.59
CA ILE A 405 -11.22 10.60 -10.34
C ILE A 405 -11.89 9.71 -9.29
N VAL A 406 -12.97 9.02 -9.67
CA VAL A 406 -13.71 8.13 -8.78
C VAL A 406 -12.86 6.93 -8.39
N GLN A 407 -12.19 6.29 -9.36
CA GLN A 407 -11.34 5.14 -9.11
C GLN A 407 -10.19 5.47 -8.16
N LEU A 408 -9.47 6.58 -8.38
CA LEU A 408 -8.40 7.00 -7.46
C LEU A 408 -8.94 7.33 -6.06
N SER A 409 -10.12 7.94 -5.97
CA SER A 409 -10.76 8.22 -4.68
C SER A 409 -11.09 6.93 -3.91
N THR A 410 -11.65 5.92 -4.59
CA THR A 410 -11.96 4.63 -3.95
C THR A 410 -10.71 3.87 -3.49
N LEU A 411 -9.62 3.97 -4.26
CA LEU A 411 -8.34 3.36 -3.92
C LEU A 411 -7.65 4.07 -2.76
N GLU A 412 -7.64 5.41 -2.74
CA GLU A 412 -7.06 6.20 -1.65
C GLU A 412 -7.79 5.96 -0.33
N ALA A 413 -9.12 5.90 -0.36
CA ALA A 413 -9.94 5.63 0.81
C ALA A 413 -9.97 4.16 1.23
N SER A 414 -9.43 3.24 0.42
CA SER A 414 -9.52 1.79 0.64
C SER A 414 -10.96 1.31 0.85
N ALA A 415 -11.91 1.95 0.16
CA ALA A 415 -13.34 1.69 0.30
C ALA A 415 -14.05 1.88 -1.06
N PRO A 416 -14.86 0.90 -1.52
CA PRO A 416 -15.49 0.95 -2.85
C PRO A 416 -16.53 2.07 -2.96
N PHE A 417 -17.10 2.52 -1.83
CA PHE A 417 -18.13 3.56 -1.79
C PHE A 417 -17.59 4.95 -1.44
N ALA A 418 -16.27 5.11 -1.28
CA ALA A 418 -15.64 6.42 -1.07
C ALA A 418 -15.44 7.11 -2.43
N LEU A 419 -16.53 7.61 -2.99
CA LEU A 419 -16.61 8.05 -4.39
C LEU A 419 -15.75 9.28 -4.69
N ILE A 420 -15.57 10.17 -3.71
CA ILE A 420 -14.87 11.44 -3.89
C ILE A 420 -14.00 11.72 -2.67
N MET A 421 -12.68 11.79 -2.88
CA MET A 421 -11.72 12.20 -1.87
C MET A 421 -11.25 13.64 -2.14
N PRO A 422 -11.28 14.54 -1.13
CA PRO A 422 -10.84 15.94 -1.31
C PRO A 422 -9.39 16.06 -1.79
N GLY A 423 -8.51 15.12 -1.41
CA GLY A 423 -7.12 15.05 -1.87
C GLY A 423 -6.99 14.91 -3.38
N VAL A 424 -7.72 13.95 -3.97
CA VAL A 424 -7.78 13.72 -5.43
C VAL A 424 -8.36 14.94 -6.14
N LEU A 425 -9.45 15.53 -5.65
CA LEU A 425 -10.03 16.73 -6.26
C LEU A 425 -9.07 17.93 -6.21
N GLY A 426 -8.39 18.15 -5.08
CA GLY A 426 -7.38 19.19 -4.95
C GLY A 426 -6.19 18.99 -5.90
N SER A 427 -5.90 17.74 -6.29
CA SER A 427 -4.84 17.43 -7.26
C SER A 427 -5.18 17.89 -8.69
N LEU A 428 -6.47 18.02 -9.06
CA LEU A 428 -6.86 18.52 -10.39
C LEU A 428 -6.37 19.95 -10.62
N GLY A 429 -6.40 20.77 -9.57
CA GLY A 429 -5.89 22.15 -9.59
C GLY A 429 -4.37 22.20 -9.47
N ARG A 430 -3.79 21.50 -8.49
CA ARG A 430 -2.33 21.52 -8.22
C ARG A 430 -1.50 20.86 -9.32
N CYS A 431 -1.98 19.74 -9.85
CA CYS A 431 -1.27 18.87 -10.81
C CYS A 431 -1.90 18.92 -12.21
N SER A 432 -2.47 20.07 -12.62
CA SER A 432 -3.30 20.20 -13.82
C SER A 432 -2.60 19.76 -15.12
N GLY A 433 -1.29 20.01 -15.25
CA GLY A 433 -0.50 19.57 -16.42
C GLY A 433 -0.41 18.05 -16.55
N THR A 434 -0.27 17.34 -15.43
CA THR A 434 -0.22 15.87 -15.40
C THR A 434 -1.58 15.28 -15.75
N TRP A 435 -2.67 15.81 -15.18
CA TRP A 435 -4.03 15.40 -15.52
C TRP A 435 -4.35 15.64 -17.00
N THR A 436 -3.99 16.80 -17.54
CA THR A 436 -4.17 17.11 -18.97
C THR A 436 -3.43 16.10 -19.85
N THR A 437 -2.18 15.79 -19.51
CA THR A 437 -1.39 14.79 -20.25
C THR A 437 -2.03 13.40 -20.17
N PHE A 438 -2.52 12.99 -18.99
CA PHE A 438 -3.22 11.73 -18.80
C PHE A 438 -4.47 11.64 -19.69
N TYR A 439 -5.32 12.67 -19.72
CA TYR A 439 -6.51 12.69 -20.57
C TYR A 439 -6.13 12.68 -22.06
N LEU A 440 -5.15 13.48 -22.49
CA LEU A 440 -4.72 13.46 -23.90
C LEU A 440 -4.25 12.07 -24.36
N VAL A 441 -3.40 11.41 -23.56
CA VAL A 441 -2.88 10.08 -23.90
C VAL A 441 -3.97 9.02 -23.85
N SER A 442 -4.80 9.00 -22.79
CA SER A 442 -5.90 8.02 -22.66
C SER A 442 -6.98 8.24 -23.72
N GLY A 443 -7.28 9.49 -24.09
CA GLY A 443 -8.23 9.84 -25.14
C GLY A 443 -7.74 9.39 -26.53
N ALA A 444 -6.45 9.60 -26.84
CA ALA A 444 -5.86 9.08 -28.07
C ALA A 444 -5.92 7.54 -28.14
N MET A 445 -5.62 6.86 -27.03
CA MET A 445 -5.75 5.41 -26.92
C MET A 445 -7.20 4.94 -27.10
N ALA A 446 -8.17 5.64 -26.50
CA ALA A 446 -9.60 5.34 -26.67
C ALA A 446 -10.04 5.54 -28.13
N ALA A 447 -9.58 6.59 -28.81
CA ALA A 447 -9.89 6.83 -30.22
C ALA A 447 -9.34 5.72 -31.13
N VAL A 448 -8.09 5.28 -30.90
CA VAL A 448 -7.50 4.13 -31.62
C VAL A 448 -8.30 2.85 -31.35
N MET A 449 -8.77 2.66 -30.12
CA MET A 449 -9.61 1.51 -29.76
C MET A 449 -10.93 1.51 -30.52
N VAL A 450 -11.65 2.64 -30.51
CA VAL A 450 -12.92 2.80 -31.22
C VAL A 450 -12.73 2.54 -32.71
N LEU A 451 -11.66 3.07 -33.32
CA LEU A 451 -11.34 2.82 -34.72
C LEU A 451 -11.07 1.33 -34.98
N ALA A 452 -10.28 0.67 -34.13
CA ALA A 452 -9.98 -0.76 -34.28
C ALA A 452 -11.25 -1.61 -34.18
N VAL A 453 -12.12 -1.33 -33.20
CA VAL A 453 -13.41 -2.02 -33.04
C VAL A 453 -14.33 -1.75 -34.23
N ALA A 454 -14.39 -0.51 -34.74
CA ALA A 454 -15.19 -0.18 -35.91
C ALA A 454 -14.71 -0.90 -37.18
N LEU A 455 -13.40 -1.00 -37.39
CA LEU A 455 -12.81 -1.76 -38.50
C LEU A 455 -13.14 -3.26 -38.38
N LEU A 456 -13.01 -3.84 -37.19
CA LEU A 456 -13.38 -5.24 -36.95
C LEU A 456 -14.89 -5.47 -37.14
N ALA A 457 -15.73 -4.55 -36.69
CA ALA A 457 -17.18 -4.61 -36.90
C ALA A 457 -17.51 -4.60 -38.40
N TRP A 458 -16.80 -3.79 -39.19
CA TRP A 458 -16.97 -3.71 -40.63
C TRP A 458 -16.58 -5.02 -41.36
N MET A 459 -15.63 -5.76 -40.82
CA MET A 459 -15.24 -7.09 -41.34
C MET A 459 -16.25 -8.21 -41.01
N GLY A 460 -17.18 -7.96 -40.08
CA GLY A 460 -18.27 -8.87 -39.74
C GLY A 460 -18.32 -9.27 -38.25
N PRO A 461 -19.41 -9.90 -37.80
CA PRO A 461 -19.65 -10.17 -36.38
C PRO A 461 -18.65 -11.14 -35.75
N TYR A 462 -18.10 -12.08 -36.52
CA TYR A 462 -17.08 -13.00 -36.01
C TYR A 462 -15.70 -12.34 -35.86
N ALA A 463 -15.40 -11.29 -36.64
CA ALA A 463 -14.17 -10.53 -36.49
C ALA A 463 -14.16 -9.71 -35.18
N LEU A 464 -15.33 -9.35 -34.64
CA LEU A 464 -15.45 -8.73 -33.32
C LEU A 464 -14.94 -9.63 -32.18
N LEU A 465 -14.85 -10.95 -32.37
CA LEU A 465 -14.23 -11.83 -31.38
C LEU A 465 -12.74 -11.51 -31.18
N ALA A 466 -12.08 -10.98 -32.21
CA ALA A 466 -10.69 -10.53 -32.12
C ALA A 466 -10.55 -9.16 -31.42
N ALA A 467 -11.65 -8.43 -31.19
CA ALA A 467 -11.61 -7.13 -30.52
C ALA A 467 -11.21 -7.23 -29.04
N SER A 468 -11.35 -8.41 -28.41
CA SER A 468 -10.89 -8.66 -27.04
C SER A 468 -9.38 -8.40 -26.86
N VAL A 469 -8.58 -8.63 -27.91
CA VAL A 469 -7.12 -8.46 -27.87
C VAL A 469 -6.76 -6.99 -27.66
N PRO A 470 -7.12 -6.06 -28.57
CA PRO A 470 -6.83 -4.66 -28.35
C PRO A 470 -7.52 -4.13 -27.09
N ILE A 471 -8.78 -4.52 -26.79
CA ILE A 471 -9.53 -4.03 -25.62
C ILE A 471 -8.79 -4.33 -24.31
N VAL A 472 -8.41 -5.58 -24.06
CA VAL A 472 -7.69 -5.97 -22.83
C VAL A 472 -6.31 -5.28 -22.77
N GLY A 473 -5.63 -5.14 -23.91
CA GLY A 473 -4.35 -4.44 -23.98
C GLY A 473 -4.47 -2.96 -23.60
N ALA A 474 -5.46 -2.26 -24.14
CA ALA A 474 -5.71 -0.86 -23.78
C ALA A 474 -6.23 -0.69 -22.35
N ALA A 475 -7.00 -1.64 -21.82
CA ALA A 475 -7.39 -1.63 -20.41
C ALA A 475 -6.14 -1.72 -19.51
N GLY A 476 -5.25 -2.68 -19.77
CA GLY A 476 -3.98 -2.79 -19.04
C GLY A 476 -3.11 -1.52 -19.15
N ALA A 477 -3.03 -0.93 -20.34
CA ALA A 477 -2.35 0.34 -20.55
C ALA A 477 -3.01 1.51 -19.81
N TYR A 478 -4.33 1.58 -19.80
CA TYR A 478 -5.10 2.60 -19.07
C TYR A 478 -4.80 2.54 -17.56
N TYR A 479 -4.87 1.36 -16.96
CA TYR A 479 -4.61 1.18 -15.53
C TYR A 479 -3.13 1.46 -15.19
N ARG A 480 -2.21 1.19 -16.10
CA ARG A 480 -0.81 1.62 -15.94
C ARG A 480 -0.68 3.14 -15.92
N LEU A 481 -1.32 3.84 -16.86
CA LEU A 481 -1.35 5.31 -16.87
C LEU A 481 -1.97 5.87 -15.58
N LEU A 482 -3.04 5.23 -15.09
CA LEU A 482 -3.73 5.63 -13.87
C LEU A 482 -2.83 5.47 -12.63
N GLY A 483 -2.10 4.36 -12.51
CA GLY A 483 -1.13 4.18 -11.43
C GLY A 483 0.02 5.20 -11.49
N ARG A 484 0.53 5.52 -12.69
CA ARG A 484 1.56 6.57 -12.85
C ARG A 484 1.04 7.97 -12.51
N LEU A 485 -0.23 8.25 -12.81
CA LEU A 485 -0.89 9.47 -12.38
C LEU A 485 -0.96 9.53 -10.84
N ALA A 486 -1.38 8.44 -10.19
CA ALA A 486 -1.41 8.35 -8.72
C ALA A 486 -0.02 8.58 -8.11
N TRP A 487 1.03 7.98 -8.69
CA TRP A 487 2.40 8.20 -8.27
C TRP A 487 2.79 9.69 -8.30
N ARG A 488 2.42 10.39 -9.38
CA ARG A 488 2.72 11.82 -9.53
C ARG A 488 1.95 12.69 -8.54
N ILE A 489 0.67 12.42 -8.33
CA ILE A 489 -0.17 13.15 -7.37
C ILE A 489 0.44 13.07 -5.96
N ARG A 490 0.92 11.89 -5.55
CA ARG A 490 1.52 11.66 -4.23
C ARG A 490 2.82 12.42 -3.99
N GLU A 491 3.61 12.65 -5.03
CA GLU A 491 4.90 13.35 -4.89
C GLU A 491 4.72 14.87 -4.82
N GLU A 492 3.62 15.38 -5.40
CA GLU A 492 3.26 16.81 -5.36
C GLU A 492 2.30 17.16 -4.20
N SER A 493 1.80 16.15 -3.47
CA SER A 493 0.94 16.31 -2.29
C SER A 493 1.73 16.50 -1.03
#